data_AF-A0A6J0XPI9-F1
#
_entry.id   AF-A0A6J0XPI9-F1
#
_cell.length_a   1.000
_cell.length_b   1.000
_cell.length_c   1.000
_cell.angle_alpha   90.00
_cell.angle_beta   90.00
_cell.angle_gamma   90.00
#
_symmetry.space_group_name_H-M   'P 1'
#
loop_
_entity.id
_entity.type
_entity.pdbx_description
1 polymer ?
#
loop_
_entity_poly.entity_id
_entity_poly.type
_entity_poly.pdbx_seq_one_letter_code
_entity_poly.pdbx_strand_id
1 'polypeptide(L)'
;MEYFKWKIPGSLGHILPPLLYKLSVIFRWWKISLRSEYRSTKPGETKETHEDFLEKSHLQVQIALIFGSRILDYVFNLCEGKFDFLERLSDSLLLNVISYLDLEDIARLSQTSRRFAKLCTSDELWEQIVRGSCDHITPDMQALAQDMGWRQMYFTNKLQLQRHLRKRKQWQGSQRSSQP
;
A
#
# COMPACT_ATOMS: atom_id res chain seq x y z
N MET A 1 8.51 11.42 35.17
CA MET A 1 9.00 10.56 34.07
C MET A 1 7.82 9.73 33.59
N GLU A 2 7.22 10.16 32.48
CA GLU A 2 6.09 9.47 31.86
C GLU A 2 6.66 8.50 30.83
N TYR A 3 6.51 7.20 31.08
CA TYR A 3 6.92 6.18 30.13
C TYR A 3 5.71 5.81 29.28
N PHE A 4 5.74 6.16 28.00
CA PHE A 4 4.73 5.79 27.01
C PHE A 4 4.88 4.30 26.68
N LYS A 5 4.04 3.46 27.29
CA LYS A 5 4.01 2.02 26.98
C LYS A 5 2.74 1.67 26.20
N TRP A 6 2.92 1.34 24.93
CA TRP A 6 1.87 0.77 24.09
C TRP A 6 1.67 -0.70 24.48
N LYS A 7 0.48 -1.06 24.95
CA LYS A 7 0.08 -2.46 25.16
C LYS A 7 -1.16 -2.72 24.31
N ILE A 8 -1.04 -3.56 23.30
CA ILE A 8 -2.18 -4.11 22.56
C ILE A 8 -2.67 -5.33 23.36
N PRO A 9 -3.89 -5.36 23.91
CA PRO A 9 -4.48 -6.59 24.41
C PRO A 9 -5.21 -7.29 23.26
N GLY A 10 -4.77 -8.51 22.95
CA GLY A 10 -5.51 -9.41 22.05
C GLY A 10 -6.67 -10.07 22.78
N SER A 11 -7.84 -10.11 22.12
CA SER A 11 -8.49 -11.35 21.65
C SER A 11 -9.93 -11.06 21.18
N LEU A 12 -10.08 -11.10 19.85
CA LEU A 12 -11.20 -11.60 19.05
C LEU A 12 -12.65 -11.16 19.36
N GLY A 13 -13.20 -10.39 18.42
CA GLY A 13 -14.63 -10.19 18.21
C GLY A 13 -14.87 -9.12 17.14
N HIS A 14 -14.87 -9.53 15.87
CA HIS A 14 -15.25 -8.73 14.68
C HIS A 14 -14.60 -7.35 14.57
N ILE A 15 -13.38 -7.31 14.01
CA ILE A 15 -12.74 -6.08 13.55
C ILE A 15 -13.45 -5.66 12.25
N LEU A 16 -14.53 -4.88 12.39
CA LEU A 16 -14.85 -3.91 11.35
C LEU A 16 -13.63 -2.97 11.25
N PRO A 17 -13.11 -2.72 10.03
CA PRO A 17 -12.06 -1.72 9.86
C PRO A 17 -12.59 -0.38 10.40
N PRO A 18 -11.76 0.43 11.07
CA PRO A 18 -12.20 1.69 11.64
C PRO A 18 -12.64 2.64 10.52
N LEU A 19 -13.95 2.66 10.28
CA LEU A 19 -14.61 3.69 9.51
C LEU A 19 -14.48 4.99 10.32
N LEU A 20 -13.52 5.82 9.90
CA LEU A 20 -13.49 7.28 10.03
C LEU A 20 -14.35 7.87 11.18
N TYR A 21 -13.73 8.11 12.35
CA TYR A 21 -14.26 9.16 13.22
C TYR A 21 -14.07 10.50 12.49
N LYS A 22 -15.18 11.02 11.99
CA LYS A 22 -15.35 12.25 11.22
C LYS A 22 -14.73 13.47 11.92
N LEU A 23 -13.96 14.25 11.16
CA LEU A 23 -13.65 15.69 11.35
C LEU A 23 -13.03 16.12 12.69
N SER A 24 -12.42 15.21 13.46
CA SER A 24 -11.84 15.58 14.75
C SER A 24 -10.54 14.87 15.06
N VAL A 25 -9.60 15.62 15.62
CA VAL A 25 -8.35 15.12 16.17
C VAL A 25 -8.60 14.72 17.62
N ILE A 26 -8.39 13.45 17.96
CA ILE A 26 -8.55 12.93 19.31
C ILE A 26 -7.17 12.52 19.84
N PHE A 27 -6.73 13.18 20.90
CA PHE A 27 -5.50 12.86 21.61
C PHE A 27 -5.82 12.16 22.93
N ARG A 28 -5.38 10.91 23.06
CA ARG A 28 -5.61 10.07 24.25
C ARG A 28 -4.30 9.74 24.92
N TRP A 29 -4.26 9.82 26.24
CA TRP A 29 -3.08 9.46 27.03
C TRP A 29 -3.46 8.70 28.30
N TRP A 30 -2.51 7.91 28.80
CA TRP A 30 -2.64 7.15 30.04
C TRP A 30 -1.62 7.65 31.05
N LYS A 31 -2.09 8.00 32.25
CA LYS A 31 -1.19 8.28 33.37
C LYS A 31 -0.77 6.97 34.02
N ILE A 32 0.44 6.52 33.76
CA ILE A 32 1.00 5.32 34.38
C ILE A 32 1.61 5.71 35.72
N SER A 33 1.09 5.13 36.82
CA SER A 33 1.56 5.37 38.18
C SER A 33 1.59 4.06 38.97
N LEU A 34 2.60 3.90 39.83
CA LEU A 34 2.72 2.75 40.73
C LEU A 34 1.77 2.83 41.93
N ARG A 35 1.22 4.03 42.21
CA ARG A 35 0.31 4.29 43.32
C ARG A 35 -1.06 3.66 43.03
N SER A 36 -1.59 2.93 44.02
CA SER A 36 -2.82 2.14 43.88
C SER A 36 -4.04 2.97 43.44
N GLU A 37 -4.10 4.23 43.86
CA GLU A 37 -5.17 5.20 43.54
C GLU A 37 -5.34 5.46 42.03
N TYR A 38 -4.30 5.23 41.23
CA TYR A 38 -4.31 5.46 39.78
C TYR A 38 -4.42 4.17 38.97
N ARG A 39 -4.59 3.00 39.61
CA ARG A 39 -4.72 1.71 38.89
C ARG A 39 -6.03 1.58 38.10
N SER A 40 -7.05 2.38 38.44
CA SER A 40 -8.36 2.37 37.79
C SER A 40 -8.70 3.69 37.10
N THR A 41 -7.73 4.60 36.93
CA THR A 41 -8.00 5.86 36.23
C THR A 41 -8.23 5.64 34.75
N LYS A 42 -9.31 6.22 34.24
CA LYS A 42 -9.63 6.29 32.81
C LYS A 42 -8.55 7.10 32.06
N PRO A 43 -8.35 6.83 30.77
CA PRO A 43 -7.44 7.63 29.97
C PRO A 43 -7.91 9.08 29.91
N GLY A 44 -6.96 10.00 29.89
CA GLY A 44 -7.23 11.39 29.51
C GLY A 44 -7.51 11.47 28.02
N GLU A 45 -8.41 12.37 27.63
CA GLU A 45 -8.76 12.62 26.24
C GLU A 45 -8.95 14.12 26.03
N THR A 46 -8.35 14.63 24.95
CA THR A 46 -8.63 15.95 24.39
C THR A 46 -9.10 15.74 22.95
N LYS A 47 -10.17 16.42 22.56
CA LYS A 47 -10.77 16.32 21.24
C LYS A 47 -10.96 17.71 20.66
N GLU A 48 -10.51 17.89 19.43
CA GLU A 48 -10.62 19.16 18.68
C GLU A 48 -11.15 18.88 17.28
N THR A 49 -11.83 19.87 16.69
CA THR A 49 -12.18 19.81 15.26
C THR A 49 -10.91 19.98 14.40
N HIS A 50 -10.99 19.68 13.10
CA HIS A 50 -9.86 19.93 12.21
C HIS A 50 -9.56 21.43 12.10
N GLU A 51 -10.59 22.26 12.04
CA GLU A 51 -10.49 23.72 11.98
C GLU A 51 -9.80 24.27 13.23
N ASP A 52 -10.27 23.87 14.43
CA ASP A 52 -9.67 24.29 15.70
C ASP A 52 -8.23 23.80 15.83
N PHE A 53 -7.95 22.58 15.35
CA PHE A 53 -6.59 22.05 15.36
C PHE A 53 -5.66 22.88 14.49
N LEU A 54 -6.11 23.39 13.34
CA LEU A 54 -5.29 24.19 12.41
C LEU A 54 -5.02 25.62 12.92
N GLU A 55 -5.93 26.22 13.69
CA GLU A 55 -5.87 27.63 14.15
C GLU A 55 -4.89 27.92 15.33
N LYS A 56 -3.90 27.04 15.57
CA LYS A 56 -2.88 27.09 16.65
C LYS A 56 -3.34 26.48 17.98
N SER A 57 -3.66 25.20 17.93
CA SER A 57 -3.93 24.41 19.13
C SER A 57 -2.65 24.09 19.94
N HIS A 58 -2.77 24.11 21.27
CA HIS A 58 -1.76 23.54 22.20
C HIS A 58 -1.47 22.07 21.89
N LEU A 59 -2.42 21.37 21.28
CA LEU A 59 -2.29 19.99 20.85
C LEU A 59 -1.22 19.81 19.77
N GLN A 60 -1.03 20.79 18.88
CA GLN A 60 0.06 20.76 17.90
C GLN A 60 1.42 20.66 18.59
N VAL A 61 1.63 21.48 19.63
CA VAL A 61 2.88 21.49 20.41
C VAL A 61 3.08 20.15 21.12
N GLN A 62 2.03 19.60 21.73
CA GLN A 62 2.11 18.29 22.39
C GLN A 62 2.44 17.16 21.41
N ILE A 63 1.79 17.12 20.25
CA ILE A 63 2.06 16.13 19.20
C ILE A 63 3.50 16.26 18.71
N ALA A 64 3.97 17.47 18.45
CA ALA A 64 5.35 17.73 18.03
C ALA A 64 6.38 17.24 19.05
N LEU A 65 6.15 17.52 20.34
CA LEU A 65 7.06 17.15 21.42
C LEU A 65 7.09 15.65 21.69
N ILE A 66 5.95 14.98 21.61
CA ILE A 66 5.82 13.55 21.97
C ILE A 66 6.11 12.64 20.78
N PHE A 67 5.60 12.97 19.60
CA PHE A 67 5.67 12.13 18.40
C PHE A 67 6.65 12.63 17.33
N GLY A 68 7.10 13.87 17.45
CA GLY A 68 8.00 14.51 16.48
C GLY A 68 7.29 15.23 15.35
N SER A 69 8.04 16.07 14.62
CA SER A 69 7.55 16.88 13.51
C SER A 69 6.90 16.06 12.39
N ARG A 70 7.46 14.89 12.06
CA ARG A 70 6.91 14.03 10.99
C ARG A 70 5.47 13.61 11.25
N ILE A 71 5.13 13.30 12.51
CA ILE A 71 3.76 12.91 12.86
C ILE A 71 2.86 14.14 12.92
N LEU A 72 3.38 15.28 13.38
CA LEU A 72 2.65 16.54 13.32
C LEU A 72 2.27 16.90 11.87
N ASP A 73 3.22 16.83 10.94
CA ASP A 73 3.01 17.09 9.51
C ASP A 73 1.97 16.13 8.92
N TYR A 74 2.03 14.86 9.33
CA TYR A 74 1.02 13.86 8.93
C TYR A 74 -0.38 14.25 9.41
N VAL A 75 -0.54 14.66 10.66
CA VAL A 75 -1.84 15.09 11.22
C VAL A 75 -2.33 16.38 10.54
N PHE A 76 -1.44 17.32 10.23
CA PHE A 76 -1.77 18.52 9.44
C PHE A 76 -2.33 18.15 8.07
N ASN A 77 -1.63 17.30 7.32
CA ASN A 77 -2.09 16.85 6.00
C ASN A 77 -3.48 16.20 6.09
N LEU A 78 -3.73 15.37 7.11
CA LEU A 78 -5.06 14.79 7.34
C LEU A 78 -6.13 15.84 7.64
N CYS A 79 -5.82 16.87 8.44
CA CYS A 79 -6.75 17.94 8.76
C CYS A 79 -7.07 18.82 7.54
N GLU A 80 -6.10 19.03 6.66
CA GLU A 80 -6.25 19.73 5.37
C GLU A 80 -6.93 18.89 4.28
N GLY A 81 -7.33 17.65 4.60
CA GLY A 81 -8.02 16.77 3.65
C GLY A 81 -7.09 16.01 2.69
N LYS A 82 -5.77 16.06 2.90
CA LYS A 82 -4.78 15.26 2.16
C LYS A 82 -4.67 13.87 2.80
N PHE A 83 -5.59 12.99 2.44
CA PHE A 83 -5.62 11.63 2.96
C PHE A 83 -4.81 10.66 2.10
N ASP A 84 -4.03 9.79 2.76
CA ASP A 84 -3.39 8.64 2.13
C ASP A 84 -4.41 7.51 1.90
N PHE A 85 -5.35 7.74 0.98
CA PHE A 85 -6.39 6.75 0.65
C PHE A 85 -5.78 5.43 0.21
N LEU A 86 -4.71 5.49 -0.59
CA LEU A 86 -4.05 4.32 -1.16
C LEU A 86 -3.44 3.42 -0.07
N GLU A 87 -2.81 3.99 0.96
CA GLU A 87 -2.25 3.20 2.06
C GLU A 87 -3.32 2.59 2.97
N ARG A 88 -4.56 3.08 2.93
CA ARG A 88 -5.66 2.59 3.77
C ARG A 88 -6.51 1.50 3.10
N LEU A 89 -6.40 1.34 1.79
CA LEU A 89 -7.11 0.28 1.06
C LEU A 89 -6.63 -1.12 1.48
N SER A 90 -7.52 -2.11 1.37
CA SER A 90 -7.13 -3.52 1.55
C SER A 90 -6.23 -3.98 0.40
N ASP A 91 -5.39 -4.98 0.65
CA ASP A 91 -4.49 -5.53 -0.37
C ASP A 91 -5.29 -6.03 -1.60
N SER A 92 -6.46 -6.62 -1.41
CA SER A 92 -7.33 -7.06 -2.53
C SER A 92 -7.79 -5.92 -3.45
N LEU A 93 -8.16 -4.76 -2.89
CA LEU A 93 -8.56 -3.59 -3.66
C LEU A 93 -7.34 -2.94 -4.32
N LEU A 94 -6.20 -2.91 -3.63
CA LEU A 94 -4.95 -2.42 -4.22
C LEU A 94 -4.51 -3.27 -5.40
N LEU A 95 -4.53 -4.59 -5.28
CA LEU A 95 -4.20 -5.48 -6.40
C LEU A 95 -5.10 -5.20 -7.61
N ASN A 96 -6.40 -5.02 -7.39
CA ASN A 96 -7.33 -4.66 -8.45
C ASN A 96 -6.97 -3.31 -9.11
N VAL A 97 -6.71 -2.27 -8.32
CA VAL A 97 -6.30 -0.94 -8.84
C VAL A 97 -4.98 -1.03 -9.60
N ILE A 98 -3.99 -1.75 -9.05
CA ILE A 98 -2.66 -1.91 -9.66
C ILE A 98 -2.75 -2.70 -10.97
N SER A 99 -3.71 -3.63 -11.10
CA SER A 99 -3.88 -4.44 -12.32
C SER A 99 -4.23 -3.62 -13.57
N TYR A 100 -4.75 -2.40 -13.39
CA TYR A 100 -5.04 -1.46 -14.48
C TYR A 100 -3.86 -0.58 -14.87
N LEU A 101 -2.74 -0.63 -14.15
CA LEU A 101 -1.56 0.18 -14.42
C LEU A 101 -0.67 -0.45 -15.49
N ASP A 102 0.01 0.40 -16.26
CA ASP A 102 1.05 -0.05 -17.18
C ASP A 102 2.29 -0.54 -16.42
N LEU A 103 3.09 -1.37 -17.09
CA LEU A 103 4.30 -1.97 -16.50
C LEU A 103 5.28 -0.93 -15.93
N GLU A 104 5.39 0.23 -16.57
CA GLU A 104 6.25 1.31 -16.10
C GLU A 104 5.73 1.93 -14.79
N ASP A 105 4.43 2.15 -14.69
CA ASP A 105 3.81 2.69 -13.49
C ASP A 105 3.81 1.68 -12.35
N ILE A 106 3.62 0.38 -12.64
CA ILE A 106 3.82 -0.69 -11.65
C ILE A 106 5.26 -0.67 -11.12
N ALA A 107 6.26 -0.49 -12.00
CA ALA A 107 7.66 -0.43 -11.59
C ALA A 107 7.97 0.82 -10.73
N ARG A 108 7.40 1.98 -11.07
CA ARG A 108 7.53 3.20 -10.25
C ARG A 108 6.82 3.06 -8.91
N LEU A 109 5.59 2.53 -8.91
CA LEU A 109 4.80 2.30 -7.70
C LEU A 109 5.53 1.36 -6.73
N SER A 110 6.18 0.32 -7.23
CA SER A 110 6.95 -0.62 -6.41
C SER A 110 8.09 0.03 -5.62
N GLN A 111 8.58 1.19 -6.06
CA GLN A 111 9.68 1.93 -5.42
C GLN A 111 9.20 2.91 -4.33
N THR A 112 7.88 3.13 -4.21
CA THR A 112 7.32 4.12 -3.26
C THR A 112 7.30 3.61 -1.82
N SER A 113 7.02 2.32 -1.60
CA SER A 113 6.94 1.73 -0.27
C SER A 113 7.24 0.22 -0.28
N ARG A 114 7.63 -0.32 0.88
CA ARG A 114 7.84 -1.76 1.03
C ARG A 114 6.58 -2.58 0.81
N ARG A 115 5.40 -2.00 1.09
CA ARG A 115 4.11 -2.67 0.87
C ARG A 115 3.82 -2.77 -0.62
N PHE A 116 3.98 -1.67 -1.36
CA PHE A 116 3.82 -1.68 -2.82
C PHE A 116 4.88 -2.53 -3.51
N ALA A 117 6.12 -2.54 -3.03
CA ALA A 117 7.16 -3.44 -3.54
C ALA A 117 6.73 -4.92 -3.50
N LYS A 118 6.08 -5.34 -2.40
CA LYS A 118 5.54 -6.70 -2.25
C LYS A 118 4.34 -6.94 -3.15
N LEU A 119 3.35 -6.05 -3.17
CA LEU A 119 2.14 -6.18 -4.00
C LEU A 119 2.48 -6.18 -5.51
N CYS A 120 3.37 -5.30 -5.97
CA CYS A 120 3.80 -5.25 -7.36
C CYS A 120 4.62 -6.49 -7.79
N THR A 121 5.14 -7.25 -6.82
CA THR A 121 5.92 -8.48 -7.05
C THR A 121 5.09 -9.75 -6.85
N SER A 122 3.91 -9.66 -6.23
CA SER A 122 3.08 -10.81 -5.85
C SER A 122 2.50 -11.52 -7.07
N ASP A 123 2.50 -12.85 -7.07
CA ASP A 123 1.99 -13.64 -8.18
C ASP A 123 0.50 -13.43 -8.43
N GLU A 124 -0.27 -13.10 -7.39
CA GLU A 124 -1.69 -12.77 -7.47
C GLU A 124 -1.95 -11.58 -8.40
N LEU A 125 -1.08 -10.56 -8.36
CA LEU A 125 -1.18 -9.41 -9.27
C LEU A 125 -0.94 -9.85 -10.71
N TRP A 126 0.13 -10.61 -10.94
CA TRP A 126 0.53 -11.02 -12.29
C TRP A 126 -0.47 -12.01 -12.90
N GLU A 127 -1.07 -12.86 -12.08
CA GLU A 127 -2.21 -13.69 -12.46
C GLU A 127 -3.40 -12.83 -12.92
N GLN A 128 -3.76 -11.80 -12.15
CA GLN A 128 -4.84 -10.88 -12.53
C GLN A 128 -4.55 -10.16 -13.85
N ILE A 129 -3.33 -9.67 -14.04
CA ILE A 129 -2.91 -9.01 -15.29
C ILE A 129 -3.01 -9.98 -16.48
N VAL A 130 -2.52 -11.21 -16.32
CA VAL A 130 -2.60 -12.24 -17.39
C VAL A 130 -4.06 -12.56 -17.70
N ARG A 131 -4.88 -12.83 -16.68
CA ARG A 131 -6.33 -13.09 -16.83
C ARG A 131 -7.08 -11.94 -17.49
N GLY A 132 -6.75 -10.70 -17.16
CA GLY A 132 -7.37 -9.51 -17.75
C GLY A 132 -6.96 -9.26 -19.21
N SER A 133 -5.82 -9.80 -19.64
CA SER A 133 -5.28 -9.64 -20.99
C SER A 133 -5.53 -10.84 -21.92
N CYS A 134 -5.91 -12.00 -21.37
CA CYS A 134 -6.03 -13.25 -22.10
C CYS A 134 -7.45 -13.82 -21.97
N ASP A 135 -8.15 -13.98 -23.10
CA ASP A 135 -9.52 -14.50 -23.14
C ASP A 135 -9.63 -15.96 -22.66
N HIS A 136 -8.55 -16.75 -22.80
CA HIS A 136 -8.51 -18.16 -22.38
C HIS A 136 -7.13 -18.56 -21.85
N ILE A 137 -7.08 -18.91 -20.56
CA ILE A 137 -5.89 -19.51 -19.95
C ILE A 137 -5.92 -21.02 -20.19
N THR A 138 -4.93 -21.52 -20.94
CA THR A 138 -4.81 -22.96 -21.18
C THR A 138 -4.30 -23.69 -19.93
N PRO A 139 -4.63 -24.99 -19.77
CA PRO A 139 -4.12 -25.80 -18.67
C PRO A 139 -2.58 -25.84 -18.61
N ASP A 140 -1.92 -25.83 -19.77
CA ASP A 140 -0.46 -25.79 -19.85
C ASP A 140 0.12 -24.48 -19.33
N MET A 141 -0.54 -23.34 -19.60
CA MET A 141 -0.14 -22.06 -19.02
C MET A 141 -0.31 -22.07 -17.50
N GLN A 142 -1.38 -22.69 -17.00
CA GLN A 142 -1.62 -22.76 -15.56
C GLN A 142 -0.62 -23.70 -14.86
N ALA A 143 -0.27 -24.84 -15.46
CA ALA A 143 0.78 -25.73 -14.96
C ALA A 143 2.14 -25.01 -14.96
N LEU A 144 2.47 -24.31 -16.04
CA LEU A 144 3.71 -23.52 -16.12
C LEU A 144 3.74 -22.40 -15.07
N ALA A 145 2.62 -21.72 -14.81
CA ALA A 145 2.52 -20.72 -13.75
C ALA A 145 2.78 -21.33 -12.37
N GLN A 146 2.28 -22.54 -12.11
CA GLN A 146 2.49 -23.21 -10.82
C GLN A 146 3.97 -23.56 -10.61
N ASP A 147 4.70 -23.92 -11.67
CA ASP A 147 6.10 -24.31 -11.58
C ASP A 147 7.06 -23.12 -11.41
N MET A 148 6.81 -21.99 -12.09
CA MET A 148 7.75 -20.85 -12.14
C MET A 148 7.22 -19.51 -11.63
N GLY A 149 5.93 -19.41 -11.36
CA GLY A 149 5.23 -18.18 -10.99
C GLY A 149 4.68 -17.38 -12.16
N TRP A 150 3.54 -16.72 -11.94
CA TRP A 150 2.84 -15.91 -12.95
C TRP A 150 3.69 -14.73 -13.43
N ARG A 151 4.41 -14.08 -12.51
CA ARG A 151 5.31 -12.98 -12.86
C ARG A 151 6.40 -13.43 -13.84
N GLN A 152 7.09 -14.51 -13.50
CA GLN A 152 8.22 -15.00 -14.29
C GLN A 152 7.75 -15.49 -15.66
N MET A 153 6.61 -16.18 -15.72
CA MET A 153 6.00 -16.60 -16.98
C MET A 153 5.66 -15.40 -17.87
N TYR A 154 5.04 -14.34 -17.32
CA TYR A 154 4.68 -13.15 -18.08
C TYR A 154 5.90 -12.51 -18.77
N PHE A 155 6.98 -12.29 -18.04
CA PHE A 155 8.20 -11.73 -18.60
C PHE A 155 8.87 -12.67 -19.61
N THR A 156 8.88 -13.97 -19.35
CA THR A 156 9.45 -14.97 -20.25
C THR A 156 8.71 -14.99 -21.58
N ASN A 157 7.37 -14.98 -21.56
CA ASN A 157 6.54 -14.95 -22.76
C ASN A 157 6.74 -13.66 -23.57
N LYS A 158 6.78 -12.49 -22.92
CA LYS A 158 7.10 -11.22 -23.62
C LYS A 158 8.48 -11.25 -24.26
N LEU A 159 9.49 -11.73 -23.56
CA LEU A 159 10.86 -11.83 -24.08
C LEU A 159 10.96 -12.80 -25.26
N GLN A 160 10.29 -13.96 -25.17
CA GLN A 160 10.21 -14.94 -26.26
C GLN A 160 9.54 -14.33 -27.49
N LEU A 161 8.40 -13.66 -27.34
CA LEU A 161 7.70 -12.97 -28.44
C LEU A 161 8.58 -11.91 -29.10
N GLN A 162 9.26 -11.07 -28.32
CA GLN A 162 10.19 -10.08 -28.86
C GLN A 162 11.34 -10.73 -29.63
N ARG A 163 11.90 -11.85 -29.14
CA ARG A 163 12.95 -12.60 -29.84
C ARG A 163 12.47 -13.14 -31.18
N HIS A 164 11.26 -13.70 -31.23
CA HIS A 164 10.66 -14.19 -32.48
C HIS A 164 10.41 -13.06 -33.48
N LEU A 165 9.90 -11.92 -33.03
CA LEU A 165 9.67 -10.75 -33.89
C LEU A 165 10.99 -10.17 -34.46
N ARG A 166 12.06 -10.11 -33.65
CA ARG A 166 13.39 -9.69 -34.11
C ARG A 166 13.95 -10.62 -35.18
N LYS A 167 13.85 -11.94 -34.97
CA LYS A 167 14.22 -12.94 -35.98
C LYS A 167 13.44 -12.70 -37.27
N ARG A 168 12.11 -12.56 -37.22
CA ARG A 168 11.30 -12.30 -38.42
C ARG A 168 11.72 -11.02 -39.16
N LYS A 169 11.99 -9.91 -38.46
CA LYS A 169 12.49 -8.67 -39.07
C LYS A 169 13.86 -8.84 -39.74
N GLN A 170 14.77 -9.60 -39.13
CA GLN A 170 16.09 -9.91 -39.72
C GLN A 170 15.96 -10.76 -40.98
N TRP A 171 15.08 -11.76 -40.97
CA TRP A 171 14.83 -12.62 -42.14
C TRP A 171 14.18 -11.83 -43.29
N GLN A 172 13.24 -10.92 -43.00
CA GLN A 172 12.65 -10.03 -44.00
C GLN A 172 13.65 -8.98 -44.54
N GLY A 173 14.56 -8.49 -43.69
CA GLY A 173 15.65 -7.61 -44.10
C GLY A 173 16.64 -8.30 -45.04
N SER A 174 17.05 -9.54 -44.74
CA SER A 174 17.93 -10.34 -45.60
C SER A 174 17.28 -10.69 -46.95
N GLN A 175 15.97 -10.96 -46.99
CA GLN A 175 15.25 -11.22 -48.25
C GLN A 175 15.19 -9.98 -49.17
N ARG A 176 15.03 -8.78 -48.60
CA ARG A 176 15.02 -7.52 -49.38
C ARG A 176 16.40 -7.11 -49.91
N SER A 177 17.50 -7.52 -49.28
CA SER A 177 18.86 -7.29 -49.77
C SER A 177 19.34 -8.32 -50.81
N SER A 178 18.54 -9.35 -51.08
CA SER A 178 18.87 -10.44 -52.01
C SER A 178 17.98 -10.47 -53.27
N GLN A 179 17.12 -9.48 -53.46
CA GLN A 179 16.48 -9.23 -54.75
C GLN A 179 17.28 -8.18 -55.52
N PRO A 180 17.76 -8.48 -56.75
CA PRO A 180 18.52 -7.56 -57.60
C PRO A 180 17.68 -6.40 -58.14
#